data_AF-A0A178MRT6-F1
#
_entry.id   AF-A0A178MRT6-F1
#
_cell.length_a   1.000
_cell.length_b   1.000
_cell.length_c   1.000
_cell.angle_alpha   90.00
_cell.angle_beta   90.00
_cell.angle_gamma   90.00
#
_symmetry.space_group_name_H-M   'P 1'
#
loop_
_entity.id
_entity.type
_entity.pdbx_description
1 polymer ?
#
loop_
_entity_poly.entity_id
_entity_poly.type
_entity_poly.pdbx_seq_one_letter_code
_entity_poly.pdbx_strand_id
1 'polypeptide(L)'
;MITLSALNDFTRVRHGFFTREGGVSEGVYASLNCGPGSKDAPAAVAENRRRAMAMMDLPAEALLTLYQAHTADVVVVREPWAAGQQPTADALVTDRPGLALGILTADCAPVLLADGKAGIVAAAHAGWKGALGGVLDNTVKAMVGLGAKTANIVAAMGPCIGHRSYEVGPEFPAPFLAEDGANVDFFAPAPRSGHALFDLPGYISRKLSRLGVHEVTRVPADTCRDETRFFSYRRACLRGEPDYGRQLSAIVLDR
;
A
#
# COMPACT_ATOMS: atom_id res chain seq x y z
N MET A 1 -0.11 13.50 7.12
CA MET A 1 -0.72 12.16 7.19
C MET A 1 -2.15 12.26 6.71
N ILE A 2 -2.60 11.33 5.88
CA ILE A 2 -3.96 11.26 5.36
C ILE A 2 -4.66 10.08 6.05
N THR A 3 -5.87 10.28 6.52
CA THR A 3 -6.77 9.21 6.99
C THR A 3 -8.01 9.18 6.12
N LEU A 4 -8.74 8.06 6.16
CA LEU A 4 -9.99 7.87 5.43
C LEU A 4 -11.08 7.52 6.44
N SER A 5 -12.23 8.18 6.33
CA SER A 5 -13.34 8.07 7.28
C SER A 5 -13.79 6.63 7.52
N ALA A 6 -13.80 5.81 6.48
CA ALA A 6 -14.26 4.42 6.55
C ALA A 6 -13.53 3.57 7.61
N LEU A 7 -12.26 3.88 7.91
CA LEU A 7 -11.52 3.22 9.00
C LEU A 7 -11.52 4.03 10.31
N ASN A 8 -11.78 5.35 10.28
CA ASN A 8 -11.88 6.18 11.48
C ASN A 8 -13.11 5.82 12.34
N ASP A 9 -14.12 5.18 11.75
CA ASP A 9 -15.34 4.74 12.45
C ASP A 9 -15.07 3.56 13.40
N PHE A 10 -13.91 2.91 13.30
CA PHE A 10 -13.50 1.84 14.20
C PHE A 10 -12.69 2.39 15.37
N THR A 11 -13.29 2.44 16.56
CA THR A 11 -12.69 3.02 17.78
C THR A 11 -11.35 2.41 18.21
N ARG A 12 -11.05 1.19 17.77
CA ARG A 12 -9.81 0.45 18.09
C ARG A 12 -8.84 0.36 16.91
N VAL A 13 -9.07 1.09 15.83
CA VAL A 13 -8.20 1.07 14.65
C VAL A 13 -7.65 2.46 14.44
N ARG A 14 -6.32 2.55 14.37
CA ARG A 14 -5.64 3.75 13.87
C ARG A 14 -4.91 3.41 12.59
N HIS A 15 -4.97 4.31 11.62
CA HIS A 15 -4.28 4.15 10.35
C HIS A 15 -3.77 5.49 9.83
N GLY A 16 -2.86 5.42 8.87
CA GLY A 16 -2.31 6.59 8.21
C GLY A 16 -1.67 6.25 6.88
N PHE A 17 -1.95 7.08 5.88
CA PHE A 17 -1.20 7.15 4.63
C PHE A 17 -0.28 8.37 4.70
N PHE A 18 1.03 8.14 4.74
CA PHE A 18 2.01 9.20 4.93
C PHE A 18 2.38 9.84 3.60
N THR A 19 2.45 11.17 3.57
CA THR A 19 2.97 11.95 2.44
C THR A 19 4.51 11.96 2.48
N ARG A 20 5.15 12.57 1.49
CA ARG A 20 6.61 12.77 1.47
C ARG A 20 7.08 13.87 2.43
N GLU A 21 6.19 14.53 3.17
CA GLU A 21 6.46 15.72 3.99
C GLU A 21 6.74 15.35 5.46
N GLY A 22 7.53 16.18 6.16
CA GLY A 22 7.77 16.06 7.60
C GLY A 22 8.98 15.21 8.01
N GLY A 23 9.78 14.74 7.04
CA GLY A 23 10.97 13.95 7.31
C GLY A 23 12.26 14.76 7.41
N VAL A 24 13.38 14.04 7.34
CA VAL A 24 14.75 14.58 7.44
C VAL A 24 15.64 14.21 6.26
N SER A 25 15.15 13.40 5.32
CA SER A 25 15.92 13.04 4.13
C SER A 25 16.05 14.22 3.18
N GLU A 26 17.07 14.19 2.33
CA GLU A 26 17.41 15.26 1.41
C GLU A 26 17.37 14.79 -0.06
N GLY A 27 17.52 15.72 -1.01
CA GLY A 27 17.59 15.42 -2.44
C GLY A 27 16.36 14.69 -2.98
N VAL A 28 16.58 13.60 -3.75
CA VAL A 28 15.51 12.77 -4.32
C VAL A 28 14.64 12.08 -3.26
N TYR A 29 15.13 11.99 -2.03
CA TYR A 29 14.43 11.41 -0.87
C TYR A 29 13.74 12.47 -0.02
N ALA A 30 13.86 13.76 -0.35
CA ALA A 30 13.25 14.82 0.45
C ALA A 30 11.72 14.61 0.55
N SER A 31 11.10 14.46 1.73
CA SER A 31 11.67 14.54 3.09
C SER A 31 11.45 13.28 3.92
N LEU A 32 10.25 12.68 3.90
CA LEU A 32 9.86 11.54 4.74
C LEU A 32 10.01 10.21 4.01
N ASN A 33 11.23 9.87 3.59
CA ASN A 33 11.51 8.57 2.99
C ASN A 33 11.55 7.47 4.08
N CYS A 34 10.62 6.52 4.01
CA CYS A 34 10.52 5.42 4.98
C CYS A 34 11.09 4.08 4.47
N GLY A 35 11.74 4.07 3.30
CA GLY A 35 12.20 2.87 2.60
C GLY A 35 13.64 2.46 2.90
N PRO A 36 13.89 1.42 3.71
CA PRO A 36 15.25 0.98 4.05
C PRO A 36 16.02 0.38 2.87
N GLY A 37 15.32 0.00 1.79
CA GLY A 37 15.93 -0.49 0.55
C GLY A 37 16.32 0.60 -0.46
N SER A 38 16.14 1.88 -0.12
CA SER A 38 16.66 3.00 -0.91
C SER A 38 18.15 3.23 -0.63
N LYS A 39 18.83 4.02 -1.48
CA LYS A 39 20.22 4.47 -1.26
C LYS A 39 20.31 5.72 -0.39
N ASP A 40 19.27 6.00 0.39
CA ASP A 40 19.25 7.10 1.36
C ASP A 40 20.10 6.76 2.60
N ALA A 41 20.41 7.77 3.41
CA ALA A 41 21.13 7.57 4.66
C ALA A 41 20.29 6.71 5.63
N PRO A 42 20.79 5.57 6.12
CA PRO A 42 20.03 4.69 7.01
C PRO A 42 19.50 5.38 8.27
N ALA A 43 20.26 6.33 8.82
CA ALA A 43 19.85 7.14 9.96
C ALA A 43 18.66 8.07 9.65
N ALA A 44 18.64 8.66 8.44
CA ALA A 44 17.51 9.49 8.00
C ALA A 44 16.24 8.65 7.83
N VAL A 45 16.36 7.45 7.23
CA VAL A 45 15.23 6.51 7.09
C VAL A 45 14.70 6.06 8.45
N ALA A 46 15.59 5.74 9.40
CA ALA A 46 15.19 5.37 10.76
C ALA A 46 14.43 6.51 11.47
N GLU A 47 14.94 7.74 11.38
CA GLU A 47 14.27 8.92 11.93
C GLU A 47 12.92 9.19 11.27
N ASN A 48 12.81 9.06 9.94
CA ASN A 48 11.54 9.22 9.23
C ASN A 48 10.50 8.19 9.68
N ARG A 49 10.90 6.93 9.88
CA ARG A 49 10.00 5.89 10.40
C ARG A 49 9.56 6.17 11.83
N ARG A 50 10.47 6.66 12.69
CA ARG A 50 10.14 7.11 14.05
C ARG A 50 9.13 8.26 14.03
N ARG A 51 9.34 9.26 13.16
CA ARG A 51 8.41 10.39 12.99
C ARG A 51 7.04 9.93 12.50
N ALA A 52 6.99 9.02 11.52
CA ALA A 52 5.74 8.48 11.02
C ALA A 52 4.94 7.77 12.13
N MET A 53 5.60 6.94 12.96
CA MET A 53 4.92 6.30 14.11
C MET A 53 4.51 7.30 15.18
N ALA A 54 5.30 8.33 15.44
CA ALA A 54 4.93 9.40 16.37
C ALA A 54 3.65 10.15 15.94
N MET A 55 3.41 10.32 14.63
CA MET A 55 2.15 10.91 14.12
C MET A 55 0.92 10.02 14.34
N MET A 56 1.13 8.74 14.65
CA MET A 56 0.09 7.79 15.04
C MET A 56 0.12 7.53 16.56
N ASP A 57 0.81 8.35 17.35
CA ASP A 57 1.08 8.14 18.79
C ASP A 57 1.55 6.71 19.11
N LEU A 58 2.50 6.22 18.33
CA LEU A 58 3.11 4.91 18.49
C LEU A 58 4.64 5.02 18.68
N PRO A 59 5.24 4.11 19.44
CA PRO A 59 6.69 3.95 19.47
C PRO A 59 7.18 3.41 18.11
N ALA A 60 8.43 3.71 17.74
CA ALA A 60 8.98 3.30 16.45
C ALA A 60 9.04 1.77 16.30
N GLU A 61 9.24 1.09 17.42
CA GLU A 61 9.38 -0.36 17.56
C GLU A 61 8.06 -1.10 17.27
N ALA A 62 6.92 -0.40 17.28
CA ALA A 62 5.64 -0.98 16.88
C ALA A 62 5.55 -1.26 15.38
N LEU A 63 6.37 -0.60 14.56
CA LEU A 63 6.28 -0.67 13.10
C LEU A 63 6.93 -1.93 12.54
N LEU A 64 6.11 -2.74 11.88
CA LEU A 64 6.51 -3.94 11.19
C LEU A 64 6.29 -3.78 9.67
N THR A 65 7.38 -3.85 8.89
CA THR A 65 7.36 -3.81 7.42
C THR A 65 8.05 -5.01 6.80
N LEU A 66 7.59 -5.45 5.64
CA LEU A 66 8.09 -6.60 4.90
C LEU A 66 9.32 -6.30 4.02
N TYR A 67 9.99 -7.36 3.58
CA TYR A 67 10.74 -7.31 2.32
C TYR A 67 9.76 -7.52 1.15
N GLN A 68 9.24 -6.41 0.60
CA GLN A 68 8.25 -6.44 -0.47
C GLN A 68 8.87 -6.84 -1.81
N ALA A 69 8.33 -7.90 -2.44
CA ALA A 69 8.86 -8.50 -3.66
C ALA A 69 7.81 -8.64 -4.77
N HIS A 70 6.66 -7.95 -4.65
CA HIS A 70 5.51 -8.04 -5.54
C HIS A 70 4.93 -9.47 -5.67
N THR A 71 4.98 -10.23 -4.58
CA THR A 71 4.36 -11.56 -4.49
C THR A 71 2.88 -11.45 -4.11
N ALA A 72 2.21 -12.59 -4.00
CA ALA A 72 0.87 -12.70 -3.44
C ALA A 72 0.89 -13.20 -1.98
N ASP A 73 2.08 -13.28 -1.36
CA ASP A 73 2.25 -13.91 -0.06
C ASP A 73 1.82 -12.98 1.07
N VAL A 74 1.28 -13.59 2.11
CA VAL A 74 0.70 -12.90 3.26
C VAL A 74 1.25 -13.50 4.53
N VAL A 75 1.70 -12.64 5.44
CA VAL A 75 2.23 -13.05 6.74
C VAL A 75 1.23 -12.70 7.82
N VAL A 76 0.82 -13.71 8.59
CA VAL A 76 0.08 -13.51 9.85
C VAL A 76 1.07 -13.17 10.95
N VAL A 77 0.98 -11.95 11.47
CA VAL A 77 1.89 -11.42 12.46
C VAL A 77 1.28 -11.55 13.85
N ARG A 78 2.00 -12.20 14.77
CA ARG A 78 1.63 -12.24 16.19
C ARG A 78 2.71 -11.70 17.12
N GLU A 79 3.94 -11.60 16.62
CA GLU A 79 5.10 -11.13 17.35
C GLU A 79 5.96 -10.26 16.41
N PRO A 80 6.69 -9.26 16.94
CA PRO A 80 7.64 -8.51 16.16
C PRO A 80 8.82 -9.42 15.75
N TRP A 81 9.38 -9.18 14.58
CA TRP A 81 10.67 -9.78 14.18
C TRP A 81 11.83 -8.89 14.60
N ALA A 82 13.00 -9.50 14.77
CA ALA A 82 14.24 -8.75 14.97
C ALA A 82 14.56 -7.89 13.73
N ALA A 83 15.26 -6.77 13.95
CA ALA A 83 15.69 -5.91 12.86
C ALA A 83 16.47 -6.70 11.80
N GLY A 84 16.10 -6.54 10.52
CA GLY A 84 16.73 -7.24 9.41
C GLY A 84 16.18 -8.65 9.14
N GLN A 85 15.27 -9.18 9.97
CA GLN A 85 14.66 -10.50 9.81
C GLN A 85 13.22 -10.43 9.27
N GLN A 86 12.84 -9.32 8.63
CA GLN A 86 11.52 -9.20 8.01
C GLN A 86 11.33 -10.28 6.93
N PRO A 87 10.17 -10.97 6.92
CA PRO A 87 9.88 -11.96 5.90
C PRO A 87 9.68 -11.32 4.52
N THR A 88 9.95 -12.10 3.48
CA THR A 88 9.60 -11.76 2.09
C THR A 88 8.13 -12.04 1.87
N ALA A 89 7.34 -10.99 1.63
CA ALA A 89 5.92 -11.05 1.33
C ALA A 89 5.44 -9.65 0.92
N ASP A 90 4.16 -9.54 0.55
CA ASP A 90 3.56 -8.27 0.15
C ASP A 90 2.29 -7.91 0.94
N ALA A 91 1.87 -8.73 1.91
CA ALA A 91 0.86 -8.33 2.88
C ALA A 91 1.08 -8.89 4.29
N LEU A 92 0.52 -8.17 5.25
CA LEU A 92 0.54 -8.47 6.68
C LEU A 92 -0.91 -8.55 7.19
N VAL A 93 -1.18 -9.47 8.11
CA VAL A 93 -2.45 -9.52 8.87
C VAL A 93 -2.15 -9.74 10.35
N THR A 94 -2.89 -9.10 11.24
CA THR A 94 -2.79 -9.37 12.68
C THR A 94 -4.13 -9.23 13.41
N ASP A 95 -4.26 -10.00 14.49
CA ASP A 95 -5.27 -9.90 15.53
C ASP A 95 -4.68 -9.42 16.87
N ARG A 96 -3.42 -8.96 16.86
CA ARG A 96 -2.69 -8.52 18.07
C ARG A 96 -2.67 -6.99 18.17
N PRO A 97 -3.15 -6.42 19.30
CA PRO A 97 -3.01 -4.99 19.57
C PRO A 97 -1.57 -4.52 19.67
N GLY A 98 -1.31 -3.29 19.22
CA GLY A 98 -0.02 -2.61 19.33
C GLY A 98 1.02 -2.98 18.28
N LEU A 99 0.70 -3.88 17.34
CA LEU A 99 1.56 -4.18 16.18
C LEU A 99 1.09 -3.34 14.98
N ALA A 100 1.89 -2.35 14.57
CA ALA A 100 1.57 -1.53 13.41
C ALA A 100 2.08 -2.19 12.12
N LEU A 101 1.14 -2.55 11.25
CA LEU A 101 1.43 -3.19 9.97
C LEU A 101 1.71 -2.13 8.92
N GLY A 102 2.93 -2.10 8.39
CA GLY A 102 3.40 -1.09 7.46
C GLY A 102 3.67 -1.63 6.05
N ILE A 103 3.25 -0.87 5.04
CA ILE A 103 3.53 -1.11 3.62
C ILE A 103 4.21 0.12 3.02
N LEU A 104 5.27 -0.10 2.24
CA LEU A 104 6.04 0.94 1.57
C LEU A 104 5.67 1.03 0.10
N THR A 105 5.39 2.23 -0.40
CA THR A 105 4.97 2.44 -1.79
C THR A 105 5.60 3.68 -2.42
N ALA A 106 5.65 3.67 -3.74
CA ALA A 106 5.85 4.83 -4.59
C ALA A 106 5.24 4.47 -5.96
N ASP A 107 3.94 4.73 -6.10
CA ASP A 107 3.03 4.35 -7.22
C ASP A 107 2.20 3.08 -7.03
N CYS A 108 2.75 2.01 -6.48
CA CYS A 108 1.94 0.83 -6.15
C CYS A 108 0.90 1.19 -5.08
N ALA A 109 -0.24 0.51 -5.07
CA ALA A 109 -1.34 0.85 -4.17
C ALA A 109 -1.16 0.19 -2.79
N PRO A 110 -1.05 0.98 -1.69
CA PRO A 110 -1.17 0.44 -0.36
C PRO A 110 -2.66 0.28 -0.02
N VAL A 111 -3.06 -0.89 0.46
CA VAL A 111 -4.43 -1.18 0.89
C VAL A 111 -4.41 -1.56 2.37
N LEU A 112 -5.10 -0.79 3.20
CA LEU A 112 -5.29 -1.06 4.62
C LEU A 112 -6.69 -1.62 4.81
N LEU A 113 -6.83 -2.73 5.53
CA LEU A 113 -8.11 -3.40 5.74
C LEU A 113 -8.35 -3.62 7.23
N ALA A 114 -9.61 -3.56 7.66
CA ALA A 114 -9.99 -3.90 9.02
C ALA A 114 -11.36 -4.56 9.09
N ASP A 115 -11.49 -5.55 9.97
CA ASP A 115 -12.77 -5.94 10.56
C ASP A 115 -12.77 -5.43 12.00
N GLY A 116 -13.41 -4.28 12.23
CA GLY A 116 -13.47 -3.65 13.55
C GLY A 116 -14.22 -4.46 14.60
N LYS A 117 -15.10 -5.39 14.20
CA LYS A 117 -15.83 -6.27 15.13
C LYS A 117 -14.98 -7.46 15.57
N ALA A 118 -14.25 -8.05 14.63
CA ALA A 118 -13.37 -9.18 14.92
C ALA A 118 -12.03 -8.74 15.54
N GLY A 119 -11.69 -7.45 15.45
CA GLY A 119 -10.41 -6.93 15.95
C GLY A 119 -9.24 -7.45 15.11
N ILE A 120 -9.37 -7.36 13.79
CA ILE A 120 -8.37 -7.84 12.82
C ILE A 120 -8.05 -6.71 11.85
N VAL A 121 -6.75 -6.45 11.64
CA VAL A 121 -6.27 -5.48 10.65
C VAL A 121 -5.28 -6.12 9.69
N ALA A 122 -5.18 -5.56 8.49
CA ALA A 122 -4.25 -5.98 7.47
C ALA A 122 -3.70 -4.79 6.67
N ALA A 123 -2.50 -4.95 6.14
CA ALA A 123 -1.90 -4.01 5.21
C ALA A 123 -1.31 -4.79 4.03
N ALA A 124 -1.68 -4.41 2.81
CA ALA A 124 -1.26 -5.07 1.57
C ALA A 124 -0.62 -4.09 0.58
N HIS A 125 0.46 -4.52 -0.04
CA HIS A 125 1.12 -3.88 -1.17
C HIS A 125 0.56 -4.44 -2.48
N ALA A 126 -0.32 -3.69 -3.12
CA ALA A 126 -0.95 -4.06 -4.37
C ALA A 126 -0.33 -3.29 -5.54
N GLY A 127 0.91 -3.65 -5.91
CA GLY A 127 1.42 -3.37 -7.26
C GLY A 127 0.72 -4.24 -8.30
N TRP A 128 0.85 -3.92 -9.59
CA TRP A 128 0.11 -4.63 -10.64
C TRP A 128 0.32 -6.16 -10.62
N LYS A 129 1.55 -6.63 -10.39
CA LYS A 129 1.87 -8.06 -10.29
C LYS A 129 1.19 -8.73 -9.09
N GLY A 130 1.28 -8.12 -7.91
CA GLY A 130 0.66 -8.65 -6.69
C GLY A 130 -0.87 -8.61 -6.76
N ALA A 131 -1.42 -7.52 -7.29
CA ALA A 131 -2.86 -7.36 -7.47
C ALA A 131 -3.42 -8.42 -8.43
N LEU A 132 -2.77 -8.65 -9.58
CA LEU A 132 -3.11 -9.74 -10.49
C LEU A 132 -2.88 -11.12 -9.85
N GLY A 133 -1.74 -11.30 -9.19
CA GLY A 133 -1.32 -12.57 -8.57
C GLY A 133 -2.12 -12.97 -7.33
N GLY A 134 -3.03 -12.14 -6.84
CA GLY A 134 -3.97 -12.49 -5.77
C GLY A 134 -3.55 -12.07 -4.36
N VAL A 135 -2.68 -11.06 -4.21
CA VAL A 135 -2.29 -10.56 -2.87
C VAL A 135 -3.51 -10.11 -2.06
N LEU A 136 -4.53 -9.53 -2.70
CA LEU A 136 -5.75 -9.07 -2.05
C LEU A 136 -6.64 -10.24 -1.62
N ASP A 137 -6.81 -11.22 -2.51
CA ASP A 137 -7.53 -12.47 -2.25
C ASP A 137 -6.93 -13.20 -1.05
N ASN A 138 -5.61 -13.35 -1.06
CA ASN A 138 -4.88 -14.00 0.02
C ASN A 138 -4.94 -13.19 1.33
N THR A 139 -4.93 -11.86 1.26
CA THR A 139 -5.04 -10.99 2.44
C THR A 139 -6.41 -11.15 3.08
N VAL A 140 -7.49 -11.06 2.29
CA VAL A 140 -8.86 -11.26 2.78
C VAL A 140 -9.04 -12.67 3.33
N LYS A 141 -8.50 -13.69 2.64
CA LYS A 141 -8.52 -15.09 3.11
C LYS A 141 -7.80 -15.24 4.46
N ALA A 142 -6.65 -14.61 4.64
CA ALA A 142 -5.92 -14.64 5.90
C ALA A 142 -6.70 -13.94 7.03
N MET A 143 -7.33 -12.79 6.76
CA MET A 143 -8.22 -12.12 7.72
C MET A 143 -9.39 -13.03 8.12
N VAL A 144 -10.06 -13.67 7.15
CA VAL A 144 -11.16 -14.62 7.43
C VAL A 144 -10.67 -15.82 8.23
N GLY A 145 -9.47 -16.32 7.95
CA GLY A 145 -8.82 -17.39 8.72
C GLY A 145 -8.57 -17.03 10.18
N LEU A 146 -8.47 -15.74 10.51
CA LEU A 146 -8.39 -15.23 11.89
C LEU A 146 -9.77 -14.94 12.52
N GLY A 147 -10.85 -15.09 11.77
CA GLY A 147 -12.22 -14.88 12.25
C GLY A 147 -12.92 -13.62 11.72
N ALA A 148 -12.30 -12.87 10.81
CA ALA A 148 -12.97 -11.77 10.14
C ALA A 148 -14.13 -12.27 9.27
N LYS A 149 -15.12 -11.42 9.02
CA LYS A 149 -16.16 -11.68 8.02
C LYS A 149 -16.01 -10.69 6.88
N THR A 150 -16.00 -11.15 5.63
CA THR A 150 -15.84 -10.27 4.46
C THR A 150 -16.84 -9.11 4.45
N ALA A 151 -18.09 -9.39 4.82
CA ALA A 151 -19.17 -8.39 4.96
C ALA A 151 -18.98 -7.36 6.11
N ASN A 152 -17.95 -7.52 6.95
CA ASN A 152 -17.52 -6.52 7.94
C ASN A 152 -16.18 -5.87 7.57
N ILE A 153 -15.45 -6.40 6.60
CA ILE A 153 -14.13 -5.86 6.22
C ILE A 153 -14.36 -4.56 5.47
N VAL A 154 -13.72 -3.49 5.94
CA VAL A 154 -13.59 -2.23 5.24
C VAL A 154 -12.17 -2.10 4.72
N ALA A 155 -12.02 -1.67 3.47
CA ALA A 155 -10.74 -1.41 2.83
C ALA A 155 -10.57 0.09 2.54
N ALA A 156 -9.42 0.62 2.93
CA ALA A 156 -8.94 1.95 2.64
C ALA A 156 -7.71 1.84 1.73
N MET A 157 -7.82 2.34 0.51
CA MET A 157 -6.71 2.41 -0.44
C MET A 157 -6.03 3.77 -0.36
N GLY A 158 -4.72 3.76 -0.16
CA GLY A 158 -3.92 4.98 -0.08
C GLY A 158 -3.58 5.58 -1.44
N PRO A 159 -2.74 6.63 -1.44
CA PRO A 159 -2.20 7.23 -2.65
C PRO A 159 -1.47 6.19 -3.52
N CYS A 160 -1.77 6.19 -4.81
CA CYS A 160 -1.12 5.36 -5.81
C CYS A 160 -1.05 6.10 -7.15
N ILE A 161 -0.44 5.48 -8.16
CA ILE A 161 -0.38 6.08 -9.48
C ILE A 161 -1.78 6.16 -10.10
N GLY A 162 -2.13 7.33 -10.63
CA GLY A 162 -3.42 7.55 -11.25
C GLY A 162 -3.48 6.95 -12.66
N HIS A 163 -4.70 6.63 -13.11
CA HIS A 163 -4.97 6.12 -14.45
C HIS A 163 -4.32 6.99 -15.54
N ARG A 164 -4.37 8.32 -15.41
CA ARG A 164 -3.79 9.26 -16.39
C ARG A 164 -2.26 9.32 -16.41
N SER A 165 -1.58 8.56 -15.56
CA SER A 165 -0.13 8.55 -15.41
C SER A 165 0.46 7.15 -15.56
N TYR A 166 -0.38 6.10 -15.46
CA TYR A 166 0.07 4.72 -15.56
C TYR A 166 0.05 4.18 -16.99
N GLU A 167 0.88 4.76 -17.85
CA GLU A 167 1.14 4.20 -19.19
C GLU A 167 1.86 2.85 -19.08
N VAL A 168 1.43 1.87 -19.88
CA VAL A 168 1.94 0.49 -19.91
C VAL A 168 2.13 0.02 -21.37
N GLY A 169 3.02 -0.95 -21.57
CA GLY A 169 3.34 -1.50 -22.89
C GLY A 169 2.22 -2.35 -23.50
N PRO A 170 2.32 -2.68 -24.80
CA PRO A 170 1.31 -3.44 -25.57
C PRO A 170 1.01 -4.82 -24.98
N GLU A 171 1.98 -5.46 -24.33
CA GLU A 171 1.85 -6.78 -23.73
C GLU A 171 1.14 -6.76 -22.36
N PHE A 172 1.05 -5.60 -21.73
CA PHE A 172 0.58 -5.47 -20.35
C PHE A 172 -0.91 -5.82 -20.16
N PRO A 173 -1.85 -5.47 -21.06
CA PRO A 173 -3.26 -5.79 -20.86
C PRO A 173 -3.59 -7.29 -20.92
N ALA A 174 -2.85 -8.07 -21.71
CA ALA A 174 -3.13 -9.47 -21.99
C ALA A 174 -3.37 -10.35 -20.74
N PRO A 175 -2.51 -10.34 -19.71
CA PRO A 175 -2.73 -11.14 -18.50
C PRO A 175 -3.97 -10.71 -17.70
N PHE A 176 -4.35 -9.43 -17.71
CA PHE A 176 -5.57 -8.96 -17.05
C PHE A 176 -6.82 -9.41 -17.80
N LEU A 177 -6.80 -9.36 -19.13
CA LEU A 177 -7.92 -9.83 -19.97
C LEU A 177 -8.10 -11.36 -19.89
N ALA A 178 -7.01 -12.10 -19.67
CA ALA A 178 -7.05 -13.54 -19.45
C ALA A 178 -7.63 -13.92 -18.08
N GLU A 179 -7.42 -13.09 -17.04
CA GLU A 179 -8.07 -13.26 -15.73
C GLU A 179 -9.59 -13.03 -15.85
N ASP A 180 -10.00 -11.96 -16.51
CA ASP A 180 -11.40 -11.62 -16.78
C ASP A 180 -11.50 -10.63 -17.96
N GLY A 181 -12.29 -10.96 -18.97
CA GLY A 181 -12.50 -10.08 -20.14
C GLY A 181 -13.10 -8.71 -19.78
N ALA A 182 -13.83 -8.59 -18.67
CA ALA A 182 -14.35 -7.33 -18.17
C ALA A 182 -13.24 -6.38 -17.68
N ASN A 183 -12.01 -6.87 -17.47
CA ASN A 183 -10.87 -6.03 -17.10
C ASN A 183 -10.47 -5.05 -18.22
N VAL A 184 -11.03 -5.16 -19.43
CA VAL A 184 -10.89 -4.16 -20.50
C VAL A 184 -11.30 -2.76 -20.04
N ASP A 185 -12.23 -2.65 -19.09
CA ASP A 185 -12.72 -1.39 -18.51
C ASP A 185 -11.61 -0.59 -17.80
N PHE A 186 -10.51 -1.24 -17.41
CA PHE A 186 -9.38 -0.61 -16.71
C PHE A 186 -8.28 -0.15 -17.67
N PHE A 187 -8.48 -0.24 -18.98
CA PHE A 187 -7.54 0.19 -19.99
C PHE A 187 -8.13 1.30 -20.86
N ALA A 188 -7.36 2.38 -21.06
CA ALA A 188 -7.69 3.43 -22.01
C ALA A 188 -6.55 3.63 -23.03
N PRO A 189 -6.84 4.22 -24.20
CA PRO A 189 -5.79 4.58 -25.16
C PRO A 189 -4.72 5.49 -24.54
N ALA A 190 -3.45 5.19 -24.77
CA ALA A 190 -2.34 6.06 -24.40
C ALA A 190 -1.89 6.95 -25.58
N PRO A 191 -1.21 8.09 -25.31
CA PRO A 191 -0.65 8.93 -26.38
C PRO A 191 0.39 8.20 -27.23
N ARG A 192 1.16 7.29 -26.63
CA ARG A 192 2.14 6.48 -27.34
C ARG A 192 1.45 5.32 -28.05
N SER A 193 1.72 5.18 -29.35
CA SER A 193 1.16 4.08 -30.15
C SER A 193 1.48 2.72 -29.54
N GLY A 194 0.48 1.84 -29.53
CA GLY A 194 0.57 0.50 -28.95
C GLY A 194 0.60 0.45 -27.42
N HIS A 195 0.57 1.58 -26.72
CA HIS A 195 0.51 1.61 -25.25
C HIS A 195 -0.93 1.83 -24.77
N ALA A 196 -1.16 1.51 -23.50
CA ALA A 196 -2.41 1.76 -22.81
C ALA A 196 -2.17 2.53 -21.51
N LEU A 197 -3.19 3.24 -21.03
CA LEU A 197 -3.27 3.77 -19.68
C LEU A 197 -4.00 2.74 -18.81
N PHE A 198 -3.45 2.40 -17.64
CA PHE A 198 -4.02 1.40 -16.74
C PHE A 198 -4.61 2.02 -15.47
N ASP A 199 -5.88 1.72 -15.17
CA ASP A 199 -6.54 2.11 -13.93
C ASP A 199 -6.29 1.09 -12.81
N LEU A 200 -5.08 1.12 -12.24
CA LEU A 200 -4.72 0.32 -11.06
C LEU A 200 -5.73 0.46 -9.89
N PRO A 201 -6.09 1.68 -9.43
CA PRO A 201 -7.03 1.80 -8.32
C PRO A 201 -8.42 1.29 -8.68
N GLY A 202 -8.90 1.48 -9.92
CA GLY A 202 -10.16 0.90 -10.40
C GLY A 202 -10.15 -0.63 -10.36
N TYR A 203 -9.08 -1.25 -10.87
CA TYR A 203 -8.89 -2.70 -10.88
C TYR A 203 -8.92 -3.28 -9.45
N ILE A 204 -8.15 -2.68 -8.54
CA ILE A 204 -8.10 -3.12 -7.13
C ILE A 204 -9.48 -2.96 -6.45
N SER A 205 -10.15 -1.83 -6.67
CA SER A 205 -11.49 -1.59 -6.11
C SER A 205 -12.50 -2.65 -6.57
N ARG A 206 -12.48 -3.02 -7.86
CA ARG A 206 -13.33 -4.09 -8.39
C ARG A 206 -12.98 -5.44 -7.76
N LYS A 207 -11.70 -5.76 -7.61
CA LYS A 207 -11.23 -7.02 -7.02
C LYS A 207 -11.69 -7.17 -5.57
N LEU A 208 -11.49 -6.14 -4.73
CA LEU A 208 -11.98 -6.13 -3.34
C LEU A 208 -13.51 -6.25 -3.26
N SER A 209 -14.24 -5.57 -4.14
CA SER A 209 -15.70 -5.66 -4.18
C SER A 209 -16.17 -7.09 -4.50
N ARG A 210 -15.49 -7.79 -5.42
CA ARG A 210 -15.80 -9.19 -5.77
C ARG A 210 -15.48 -10.18 -4.64
N LEU A 211 -14.53 -9.84 -3.77
CA LEU A 211 -14.23 -10.61 -2.55
C LEU A 211 -15.29 -10.41 -1.45
N GLY A 212 -16.30 -9.55 -1.67
CA GLY A 212 -17.36 -9.27 -0.71
C GLY A 212 -16.93 -8.34 0.42
N VAL A 213 -15.84 -7.58 0.25
CA VAL A 213 -15.45 -6.49 1.15
C VAL A 213 -16.59 -5.47 1.20
N HIS A 214 -17.00 -5.10 2.41
CA HIS A 214 -18.19 -4.28 2.65
C HIS A 214 -18.10 -2.90 2.00
N GLU A 215 -16.97 -2.24 2.17
CA GLU A 215 -16.72 -0.90 1.68
C GLU A 215 -15.28 -0.78 1.20
N VAL A 216 -15.09 -0.13 0.05
CA VAL A 216 -13.77 0.21 -0.48
C VAL A 216 -13.71 1.71 -0.72
N THR A 217 -12.92 2.40 0.09
CA THR A 217 -12.62 3.82 -0.09
C THR A 217 -11.20 4.01 -0.60
N ARG A 218 -10.93 5.13 -1.28
CA ARG A 218 -9.60 5.45 -1.81
C ARG A 218 -9.26 6.91 -1.64
N VAL A 219 -7.99 7.20 -1.39
CA VAL A 219 -7.47 8.57 -1.45
C VAL A 219 -7.50 9.02 -2.92
N PRO A 220 -8.17 10.13 -3.27
CA PRO A 220 -8.20 10.65 -4.63
C PRO A 220 -6.87 11.35 -4.96
N ALA A 221 -5.84 10.55 -5.21
CA ALA A 221 -4.48 11.02 -5.50
C ALA A 221 -3.89 10.32 -6.72
N ASP A 222 -2.96 11.02 -7.38
CA ASP A 222 -2.07 10.46 -8.40
C ASP A 222 -0.64 10.77 -7.97
N THR A 223 0.06 9.76 -7.43
CA THR A 223 1.41 9.91 -6.88
C THR A 223 2.41 10.43 -7.91
N CYS A 224 2.20 10.12 -9.20
CA CYS A 224 3.09 10.55 -10.27
C CYS A 224 2.95 12.04 -10.57
N ARG A 225 1.72 12.59 -10.53
CA ARG A 225 1.45 14.01 -10.82
C ARG A 225 1.61 14.90 -9.61
N ASP A 226 1.22 14.43 -8.43
CA ASP A 226 1.29 15.19 -7.20
C ASP A 226 2.65 15.02 -6.51
N GLU A 227 3.65 15.65 -7.13
CA GLU A 227 5.02 15.65 -6.63
C GLU A 227 5.16 16.35 -5.28
N THR A 228 4.27 17.30 -4.96
CA THR A 228 4.33 18.04 -3.71
C THR A 228 4.09 17.13 -2.51
N ARG A 229 3.18 16.16 -2.64
CA ARG A 229 2.79 15.29 -1.52
C ARG A 229 3.35 13.88 -1.61
N PHE A 230 3.79 13.38 -2.77
CA PHE A 230 4.16 11.97 -2.90
C PHE A 230 5.46 11.76 -3.68
N PHE A 231 6.22 10.73 -3.31
CA PHE A 231 7.24 10.15 -4.19
C PHE A 231 6.57 9.27 -5.25
N SER A 232 7.21 9.12 -6.40
CA SER A 232 6.71 8.28 -7.49
C SER A 232 7.89 7.65 -8.23
N TYR A 233 7.84 6.33 -8.37
CA TYR A 233 8.81 5.58 -9.16
C TYR A 233 8.73 5.96 -10.64
N ARG A 234 7.52 6.06 -11.19
CA ARG A 234 7.24 6.46 -12.57
C ARG A 234 7.84 7.83 -12.87
N ARG A 235 7.61 8.81 -11.98
CA ARG A 235 8.19 10.15 -12.16
C ARG A 235 9.72 10.11 -12.12
N ALA A 236 10.30 9.37 -11.17
CA ALA A 236 11.74 9.19 -11.08
C ALA A 236 12.33 8.58 -12.37
N CYS A 237 11.70 7.53 -12.92
CA CYS A 237 12.10 6.94 -14.19
C CYS A 237 12.03 7.92 -15.36
N LEU A 238 10.94 8.70 -15.46
CA LEU A 238 10.78 9.70 -16.53
C LEU A 238 11.84 10.81 -16.46
N ARG A 239 12.40 11.07 -15.27
CA ARG A 239 13.46 12.06 -15.04
C ARG A 239 14.87 11.48 -15.06
N GLY A 240 15.02 10.16 -15.16
CA GLY A 240 16.31 9.49 -15.04
C GLY A 240 16.94 9.64 -13.66
N GLU A 241 16.13 9.78 -12.60
CA GLU A 241 16.62 9.83 -11.22
C GLU A 241 17.21 8.46 -10.82
N PRO A 242 18.33 8.45 -10.07
CA PRO A 242 19.07 7.21 -9.76
C PRO A 242 18.40 6.31 -8.72
N ASP A 243 17.42 6.88 -8.00
CA ASP A 243 16.59 6.22 -6.98
C ASP A 243 15.41 7.14 -6.61
N TYR A 244 14.56 6.71 -5.67
CA TYR A 244 13.36 7.42 -5.24
C TYR A 244 13.01 7.11 -3.78
N GLY A 245 12.35 8.05 -3.10
CA GLY A 245 11.81 7.82 -1.76
C GLY A 245 10.58 6.90 -1.76
N ARG A 246 10.26 6.31 -0.61
CA ARG A 246 9.07 5.47 -0.40
C ARG A 246 8.15 6.09 0.67
N GLN A 247 6.87 6.22 0.36
CA GLN A 247 5.84 6.49 1.36
C GLN A 247 5.70 5.30 2.31
N LEU A 248 5.19 5.57 3.51
CA LEU A 248 4.65 4.55 4.41
C LEU A 248 3.12 4.61 4.39
N SER A 249 2.48 3.46 4.54
CA SER A 249 1.08 3.33 4.91
C SER A 249 1.00 2.34 6.05
N ALA A 250 0.32 2.68 7.14
CA ALA A 250 0.30 1.84 8.34
C ALA A 250 -1.09 1.76 8.96
N ILE A 251 -1.36 0.62 9.60
CA ILE A 251 -2.59 0.36 10.38
C ILE A 251 -2.23 -0.41 11.66
N VAL A 252 -2.92 -0.13 12.76
CA VAL A 252 -2.73 -0.78 14.04
C VAL A 252 -4.07 -1.03 14.72
N LEU A 253 -4.12 -2.08 15.53
CA LEU A 253 -5.17 -2.28 16.54
C LEU A 253 -4.71 -1.65 17.85
N ASP A 254 -5.52 -0.77 18.42
CA ASP A 254 -5.24 -0.19 19.73
C ASP A 254 -5.50 -1.19 20.86
N ARG A 255 -4.73 -1.00 21.94
CA ARG A 255 -4.79 -1.82 23.16
C ARG A 255 -6.13 -1.68 23.85
#